data_AF-A0A0K8QWJ5-F1
#
_entry.id   AF-A0A0K8QWJ5-F1
#
_cell.length_a   1.000
_cell.length_b   1.000
_cell.length_c   1.000
_cell.angle_alpha   90.00
_cell.angle_beta   90.00
_cell.angle_gamma   90.00
#
_symmetry.space_group_name_H-M   'P 1'
#
loop_
_entity.id
_entity.type
_entity.pdbx_description
1 polymer ?
#
loop_
_entity_poly.entity_id
_entity_poly.type
_entity_poly.pdbx_seq_one_letter_code
_entity_poly.pdbx_strand_id
1 'polypeptide(L)'
;MHFYLPVSIKRKRFNDFFYNQSIMMQDTGGREVFGSRFGVIAATAGSAIGLGNIWRFPYVAGENGGAAFLLIYIGFVIVIGVPVMLSEFVIGRSAQQNAFGSFRKLAPGKPWYLIGLMGVVAAFMILAFYTAVAGWTLEYLYQSLTNGFAGKDAAQLETMFTEFQGSSFRPILWFFVFMGLTAGIIMMGVKKGIEKSTKIMMPILVLLLLIMAIRSVTLPGAMEGVKFLFKPDFSKITTKIGARGTWTVIFFTEYWDGDTYNLCLLCAQRQ
;
A
#
# COMPACT_ATOMS: atom_id res chain seq x y z
N MET A 1 -62.34 4.13 40.55
CA MET A 1 -61.40 4.88 41.41
C MET A 1 -60.04 4.81 40.73
N HIS A 2 -59.73 5.80 39.88
CA HIS A 2 -58.52 5.86 39.05
C HIS A 2 -57.35 6.37 39.88
N PHE A 3 -56.34 5.52 40.12
CA PHE A 3 -55.06 5.94 40.69
C PHE A 3 -54.19 6.58 39.60
N TYR A 4 -54.05 7.90 39.65
CA TYR A 4 -53.04 8.66 38.90
C TYR A 4 -51.74 8.66 39.71
N LEU A 5 -50.75 7.87 39.30
CA LEU A 5 -49.37 8.04 39.75
C LEU A 5 -48.71 9.19 38.96
N PRO A 6 -47.97 10.09 39.63
CA PRO A 6 -47.40 11.28 39.00
C PRO A 6 -46.30 10.94 37.99
N VAL A 7 -46.50 11.36 36.74
CA VAL A 7 -45.62 11.14 35.57
C VAL A 7 -44.21 11.75 35.74
N SER A 8 -44.00 12.67 36.68
CA SER A 8 -42.73 13.40 36.80
C SER A 8 -41.56 12.55 37.33
N ILE A 9 -41.81 11.56 38.18
CA ILE A 9 -40.75 10.71 38.77
C ILE A 9 -40.18 9.72 37.74
N LYS A 10 -41.02 9.19 36.84
CA LYS A 10 -40.55 8.35 35.72
C LYS A 10 -39.73 9.15 34.71
N ARG A 11 -40.08 10.41 34.45
CA ARG A 11 -39.37 11.25 33.46
C ARG A 11 -37.96 11.62 33.93
N LYS A 12 -37.74 11.85 35.24
CA LYS A 12 -36.40 12.09 35.80
C LYS A 12 -35.52 10.84 35.71
N ARG A 13 -36.01 9.66 36.11
CA ARG A 13 -35.26 8.39 36.03
C ARG A 13 -34.99 7.94 34.58
N PHE A 14 -35.89 8.26 33.65
CA PHE A 14 -35.70 8.02 32.23
C PHE A 14 -34.67 9.00 31.66
N ASN A 15 -34.78 10.31 31.94
CA ASN A 15 -33.77 11.27 31.50
C ASN A 15 -32.39 11.03 32.15
N ASP A 16 -32.31 10.56 33.40
CA ASP A 16 -31.06 10.18 34.05
C ASP A 16 -30.49 8.87 33.46
N PHE A 17 -31.35 7.96 32.98
CA PHE A 17 -30.93 6.78 32.20
C PHE A 17 -30.39 7.18 30.82
N PHE A 18 -31.03 8.11 30.11
CA PHE A 18 -30.50 8.64 28.85
C PHE A 18 -29.28 9.54 29.04
N TYR A 19 -29.20 10.27 30.15
CA TYR A 19 -28.05 11.12 30.47
C TYR A 19 -26.84 10.26 30.87
N ASN A 20 -27.01 9.26 31.73
CA ASN A 20 -25.94 8.29 32.02
C ASN A 20 -25.62 7.38 30.83
N GLN A 21 -26.57 7.04 29.96
CA GLN A 21 -26.28 6.30 28.73
C GLN A 21 -25.60 7.17 27.67
N SER A 22 -25.83 8.49 27.66
CA SER A 22 -25.11 9.45 26.83
C SER A 22 -23.70 9.76 27.36
N ILE A 23 -23.50 9.70 28.69
CA ILE A 23 -22.18 9.87 29.33
C ILE A 23 -21.36 8.57 29.29
N MET A 24 -22.00 7.40 29.29
CA MET A 24 -21.37 6.10 29.03
C MET A 24 -21.23 5.77 27.53
N MET A 25 -21.68 6.67 26.65
CA MET A 25 -21.33 6.72 25.21
C MET A 25 -20.32 7.84 24.91
N GLN A 26 -19.46 8.18 25.87
CA GLN A 26 -18.10 8.59 25.51
C GLN A 26 -17.29 7.35 25.17
N ASP A 27 -17.64 6.70 24.05
CA ASP A 27 -16.67 5.87 23.36
C ASP A 27 -15.70 6.81 22.66
N THR A 28 -14.50 6.90 23.20
CA THR A 28 -13.30 7.38 22.52
C THR A 28 -12.97 6.44 21.37
N GLY A 29 -13.79 6.42 20.29
CA GLY A 29 -13.68 5.38 19.27
C GLY A 29 -14.52 5.54 18.01
N GLY A 30 -15.00 6.75 17.67
CA GLY A 30 -15.65 6.99 16.38
C GLY A 30 -14.69 6.69 15.21
N ARG A 31 -15.09 5.80 14.29
CA ARG A 31 -14.28 5.44 13.12
C ARG A 31 -13.78 6.69 12.39
N GLU A 32 -12.47 6.77 12.19
CA GLU A 32 -11.89 7.87 11.42
C GLU A 32 -12.28 7.76 9.94
N VAL A 33 -12.65 8.90 9.36
CA VAL A 33 -13.06 9.04 7.96
C VAL A 33 -12.12 10.01 7.27
N PHE A 34 -11.84 9.74 5.99
CA PHE A 34 -11.06 10.64 5.15
C PHE A 34 -11.72 12.02 5.05
N GLY A 35 -10.90 13.07 5.19
CA GLY A 35 -11.35 14.45 5.11
C GLY A 35 -11.66 14.94 3.69
N SER A 36 -11.16 14.25 2.64
CA SER A 36 -11.39 14.67 1.25
C SER A 36 -11.35 13.50 0.26
N ARG A 37 -12.06 13.66 -0.87
CA ARG A 37 -12.04 12.68 -1.98
C ARG A 37 -10.64 12.51 -2.58
N PHE A 38 -9.90 13.61 -2.72
CA PHE A 38 -8.52 13.56 -3.19
C PHE A 38 -7.62 12.78 -2.23
N GLY A 39 -7.83 12.89 -0.91
CA GLY A 39 -7.12 12.11 0.09
C GLY A 39 -7.32 10.61 -0.05
N VAL A 40 -8.55 10.19 -0.37
CA VAL A 40 -8.88 8.78 -0.63
C VAL A 40 -8.15 8.29 -1.87
N ILE A 41 -8.24 9.03 -2.98
CA ILE A 41 -7.59 8.66 -4.24
C ILE A 41 -6.07 8.60 -4.06
N ALA A 42 -5.48 9.60 -3.39
CA ALA A 42 -4.05 9.63 -3.12
C ALA A 42 -3.60 8.49 -2.20
N ALA A 43 -4.39 8.11 -1.21
CA ALA A 43 -4.08 6.98 -0.33
C ALA A 43 -4.20 5.63 -1.05
N THR A 44 -5.25 5.43 -1.84
CA THR A 44 -5.42 4.22 -2.67
C THR A 44 -4.33 4.13 -3.74
N ALA A 45 -4.01 5.24 -4.42
CA ALA A 45 -2.92 5.29 -5.40
C ALA A 45 -1.55 5.06 -4.74
N GLY A 46 -1.31 5.63 -3.57
CA GLY A 46 -0.08 5.42 -2.80
C GLY A 46 0.08 3.97 -2.30
N SER A 47 -1.03 3.26 -2.07
CA SER A 47 -1.00 1.82 -1.78
C SER A 47 -0.65 1.00 -3.02
N ALA A 48 -1.19 1.35 -4.19
CA ALA A 48 -0.91 0.64 -5.45
C ALA A 48 0.46 0.98 -6.06
N ILE A 49 1.03 2.14 -5.72
CA ILE A 49 2.29 2.65 -6.28
C ILE A 49 3.38 2.50 -5.23
N GLY A 50 3.99 1.32 -5.22
CA GLY A 50 5.05 0.97 -4.30
C GLY A 50 6.40 0.72 -4.96
N LEU A 51 7.31 0.20 -4.14
CA LEU A 51 8.66 -0.22 -4.53
C LEU A 51 8.66 -1.28 -5.64
N GLY A 52 7.62 -2.12 -5.70
CA GLY A 52 7.42 -3.11 -6.76
C GLY A 52 7.43 -2.49 -8.16
N ASN A 53 6.83 -1.31 -8.34
CA ASN A 53 6.78 -0.62 -9.64
C ASN A 53 8.12 0.01 -10.03
N ILE A 54 8.97 0.34 -9.07
CA ILE A 54 10.21 1.08 -9.31
C ILE A 54 11.38 0.13 -9.61
N TRP A 55 11.54 -0.99 -8.90
CA TRP A 55 12.63 -1.93 -9.19
C TRP A 55 12.15 -3.24 -9.81
N ARG A 56 11.04 -3.81 -9.32
CA ARG A 56 10.68 -5.21 -9.64
C ARG A 56 10.10 -5.29 -11.03
N PHE A 57 9.21 -4.36 -11.36
CA PHE A 57 8.61 -4.28 -12.68
C PHE A 57 9.68 -4.10 -13.78
N PRO A 58 10.59 -3.11 -13.73
CA PRO A 58 11.61 -2.96 -14.77
C PRO A 58 12.56 -4.15 -14.86
N TYR A 59 12.94 -4.75 -13.72
CA TYR A 59 13.80 -5.93 -13.68
C TYR A 59 13.14 -7.13 -14.40
N VAL A 60 11.90 -7.47 -14.01
CA VAL A 60 11.17 -8.58 -14.63
C VAL A 60 10.86 -8.27 -16.09
N ALA A 61 10.43 -7.06 -16.43
CA ALA A 61 10.20 -6.67 -17.81
C ALA A 61 11.49 -6.79 -18.66
N GLY A 62 12.64 -6.39 -18.12
CA GLY A 62 13.95 -6.54 -18.75
C GLY A 62 14.31 -7.99 -19.06
N GLU A 63 14.13 -8.89 -18.10
CA GLU A 63 14.44 -10.31 -18.29
C GLU A 63 13.44 -11.04 -19.21
N ASN A 64 12.20 -10.56 -19.30
CA ASN A 64 11.10 -11.25 -19.98
C ASN A 64 10.77 -10.71 -21.38
N GLY A 65 11.70 -10.00 -22.02
CA GLY A 65 11.52 -9.54 -23.40
C GLY A 65 10.79 -8.19 -23.54
N GLY A 66 10.80 -7.38 -22.49
CA GLY A 66 10.45 -5.95 -22.52
C GLY A 66 9.03 -5.70 -23.01
N ALA A 67 8.90 -5.08 -24.18
CA ALA A 67 7.65 -4.67 -24.81
C ALA A 67 6.59 -5.78 -24.91
N ALA A 68 7.00 -6.99 -25.25
CA ALA A 68 6.06 -8.09 -25.44
C ALA A 68 5.49 -8.58 -24.10
N PHE A 69 6.32 -8.60 -23.04
CA PHE A 69 5.87 -8.84 -21.68
C PHE A 69 4.93 -7.74 -21.19
N LEU A 70 5.24 -6.47 -21.48
CA LEU A 70 4.40 -5.31 -21.11
C LEU A 70 2.97 -5.44 -21.67
N LEU A 71 2.82 -5.86 -22.93
CA LEU A 71 1.49 -6.05 -23.53
C LEU A 71 0.69 -7.15 -22.83
N ILE A 72 1.33 -8.29 -22.52
CA ILE A 72 0.69 -9.39 -21.78
C ILE A 72 0.30 -8.92 -20.38
N TYR A 73 1.21 -8.24 -19.69
CA TYR A 73 0.99 -7.67 -18.37
C TYR A 73 -0.23 -6.75 -18.35
N ILE A 74 -0.34 -5.79 -19.26
CA ILE A 74 -1.51 -4.89 -19.37
C ILE A 74 -2.80 -5.69 -19.60
N GLY A 75 -2.76 -6.72 -20.46
CA GLY A 75 -3.90 -7.59 -20.69
C GLY A 75 -4.40 -8.29 -19.41
N PHE A 76 -3.48 -8.85 -18.62
CA PHE A 76 -3.83 -9.50 -17.36
C PHE A 76 -4.30 -8.51 -16.28
N VAL A 77 -3.72 -7.30 -16.22
CA VAL A 77 -4.19 -6.23 -15.31
C VAL A 77 -5.66 -5.89 -15.61
N ILE A 78 -6.02 -5.73 -16.88
CA ILE A 78 -7.40 -5.42 -17.26
C ILE A 78 -8.35 -6.59 -16.98
N VAL A 79 -7.94 -7.82 -17.29
CA VAL A 79 -8.82 -9.01 -17.20
C VAL A 79 -8.94 -9.55 -15.77
N ILE A 80 -7.91 -9.40 -14.94
CA ILE A 80 -7.84 -10.01 -13.59
C ILE A 80 -7.68 -8.95 -12.51
N GLY A 81 -6.75 -8.02 -12.67
CA GLY A 81 -6.49 -6.97 -11.68
C GLY A 81 -7.70 -6.09 -11.42
N VAL A 82 -8.29 -5.50 -12.47
CA VAL A 82 -9.44 -4.60 -12.36
C VAL A 82 -10.67 -5.30 -11.74
N PRO A 83 -11.12 -6.49 -12.19
CA PRO A 83 -12.29 -7.14 -11.59
C PRO A 83 -12.10 -7.53 -10.13
N VAL A 84 -10.90 -7.95 -9.73
CA VAL A 84 -10.65 -8.32 -8.33
C VAL A 84 -10.57 -7.08 -7.45
N MET A 85 -9.86 -6.04 -7.89
CA MET A 85 -9.84 -4.75 -7.20
C MET A 85 -11.26 -4.20 -7.00
N LEU A 86 -12.12 -4.26 -8.02
CA LEU A 86 -13.54 -3.88 -7.90
C LEU A 86 -14.31 -4.76 -6.92
N SER A 87 -14.08 -6.07 -6.91
CA SER A 87 -14.72 -7.00 -5.97
C SER A 87 -14.37 -6.66 -4.52
N GLU A 88 -13.11 -6.34 -4.26
CA GLU A 88 -12.63 -5.89 -2.96
C GLU A 88 -13.20 -4.53 -2.54
N PHE A 89 -13.27 -3.58 -3.48
CA PHE A 89 -13.94 -2.30 -3.25
C PHE A 89 -15.39 -2.50 -2.79
N VAL A 90 -16.13 -3.41 -3.43
CA VAL A 90 -17.52 -3.72 -3.08
C VAL A 90 -17.62 -4.38 -1.70
N ILE A 91 -16.78 -5.38 -1.41
CA ILE A 91 -16.76 -6.08 -0.12
C ILE A 91 -16.49 -5.10 1.02
N GLY A 92 -15.41 -4.30 0.92
CA GLY A 92 -15.03 -3.34 1.95
C GLY A 92 -16.09 -2.26 2.17
N ARG A 93 -16.69 -1.75 1.09
CA ARG A 93 -17.74 -0.73 1.16
C ARG A 93 -19.03 -1.26 1.78
N SER A 94 -19.45 -2.47 1.45
CA SER A 94 -20.69 -3.06 1.98
C SER A 94 -20.54 -3.53 3.43
N ALA A 95 -19.37 -4.05 3.80
CA ALA A 95 -19.13 -4.51 5.16
C ALA A 95 -18.83 -3.39 6.14
N GLN A 96 -18.08 -2.36 5.73
CA GLN A 96 -17.60 -1.30 6.63
C GLN A 96 -16.87 -1.90 7.85
N GLN A 97 -16.04 -2.93 7.66
CA GLN A 97 -15.27 -3.57 8.74
C GLN A 97 -13.93 -4.06 8.19
N ASN A 98 -12.88 -4.14 9.02
CA ASN A 98 -11.56 -4.63 8.61
C ASN A 98 -11.63 -5.96 7.82
N ALA A 99 -10.57 -6.32 7.09
CA ALA A 99 -10.58 -7.47 6.17
C ALA A 99 -11.18 -8.74 6.79
N PHE A 100 -10.80 -9.09 8.02
CA PHE A 100 -11.37 -10.22 8.74
C PHE A 100 -12.86 -10.05 9.11
N GLY A 101 -13.24 -8.90 9.65
CA GLY A 101 -14.62 -8.57 10.03
C GLY A 101 -15.56 -8.52 8.83
N SER A 102 -15.07 -8.02 7.69
CA SER A 102 -15.84 -7.92 6.44
C SER A 102 -16.44 -9.26 6.03
N PHE A 103 -15.62 -10.30 5.97
CA PHE A 103 -16.08 -11.64 5.59
C PHE A 103 -16.99 -12.26 6.66
N ARG A 104 -16.76 -11.99 7.95
CA ARG A 104 -17.66 -12.46 9.02
C ARG A 104 -19.04 -11.80 8.96
N LYS A 105 -19.10 -10.51 8.61
CA LYS A 105 -20.36 -9.77 8.53
C LYS A 105 -21.16 -10.12 7.28
N LEU A 106 -20.49 -10.23 6.12
CA LEU A 106 -21.17 -10.49 4.84
C LEU A 106 -21.55 -11.96 4.65
N ALA A 107 -20.80 -12.90 5.24
CA ALA A 107 -21.09 -14.32 5.14
C ALA A 107 -20.98 -15.02 6.51
N PRO A 108 -21.93 -14.74 7.44
CA PRO A 108 -21.90 -15.33 8.77
C PRO A 108 -22.03 -16.87 8.69
N GLY A 109 -21.30 -17.57 9.56
CA GLY A 109 -21.33 -19.05 9.64
C GLY A 109 -20.60 -19.78 8.50
N LYS A 110 -20.04 -19.07 7.52
CA LYS A 110 -19.23 -19.65 6.44
C LYS A 110 -17.74 -19.40 6.68
N PRO A 111 -16.84 -20.27 6.18
CA PRO A 111 -15.40 -20.16 6.42
C PRO A 111 -14.69 -19.04 5.62
N TRP A 112 -15.43 -18.11 5.00
CA TRP A 112 -14.86 -17.00 4.23
C TRP A 112 -13.97 -16.06 5.06
N TYR A 113 -14.14 -16.03 6.39
CA TYR A 113 -13.26 -15.29 7.29
C TYR A 113 -11.80 -15.76 7.22
N LEU A 114 -11.54 -17.00 6.78
CA LEU A 114 -10.19 -17.52 6.59
C LEU A 114 -9.44 -16.78 5.48
N ILE A 115 -10.14 -16.32 4.44
CA ILE A 115 -9.53 -15.52 3.37
C ILE A 115 -9.11 -14.15 3.92
N GLY A 116 -9.98 -13.51 4.71
CA GLY A 116 -9.64 -12.26 5.40
C GLY A 116 -8.46 -12.41 6.36
N LEU A 117 -8.39 -13.54 7.09
CA LEU A 117 -7.27 -13.85 7.97
C LEU A 117 -5.97 -14.07 7.17
N MET A 118 -6.05 -14.81 6.07
CA MET A 118 -4.92 -15.03 5.16
C MET A 118 -4.38 -13.70 4.64
N GLY A 119 -5.25 -12.74 4.28
CA GLY A 119 -4.86 -11.38 3.89
C GLY A 119 -4.12 -10.61 5.00
N VAL A 120 -4.57 -10.73 6.25
CA VAL A 120 -3.88 -10.08 7.40
C VAL A 120 -2.49 -10.69 7.64
N VAL A 121 -2.38 -12.02 7.58
CA VAL A 121 -1.09 -12.72 7.71
C VAL A 121 -0.17 -12.35 6.55
N ALA A 122 -0.72 -12.30 5.34
CA ALA A 122 -0.05 -11.84 4.15
C ALA A 122 0.57 -10.44 4.32
N ALA A 123 -0.24 -9.46 4.73
CA ALA A 123 0.25 -8.09 4.99
C ALA A 123 1.37 -8.04 6.03
N PHE A 124 1.30 -8.85 7.08
CA PHE A 124 2.36 -8.93 8.08
C PHE A 124 3.68 -9.47 7.48
N MET A 125 3.60 -10.50 6.63
CA MET A 125 4.77 -11.05 5.94
C MET A 125 5.38 -10.08 4.93
N ILE A 126 4.54 -9.32 4.20
CA ILE A 126 5.02 -8.25 3.30
C ILE A 126 5.76 -7.19 4.10
N LEU A 127 5.18 -6.75 5.21
CA LEU A 127 5.76 -5.70 6.03
C LEU A 127 7.18 -6.08 6.47
N ALA A 128 7.40 -7.34 6.85
CA ALA A 128 8.73 -7.84 7.19
C ALA A 128 9.73 -7.64 6.04
N PHE A 129 9.39 -8.01 4.81
CA PHE A 129 10.25 -7.77 3.64
C PHE A 129 10.40 -6.28 3.31
N TYR A 130 9.32 -5.50 3.37
CA TYR A 130 9.32 -4.07 3.04
C TYR A 130 10.20 -3.27 3.99
N THR A 131 10.28 -3.65 5.27
CA THR A 131 11.15 -2.98 6.23
C THR A 131 12.62 -3.12 5.87
N ALA A 132 13.04 -4.28 5.35
CA ALA A 132 14.42 -4.50 4.91
C ALA A 132 14.76 -3.60 3.73
N VAL A 133 13.88 -3.55 2.72
CA VAL A 133 14.17 -2.74 1.54
C VAL A 133 14.03 -1.24 1.81
N ALA A 134 13.07 -0.83 2.61
CA ALA A 134 13.00 0.54 3.09
C ALA A 134 14.28 0.94 3.83
N GLY A 135 14.87 0.02 4.60
CA GLY A 135 16.18 0.22 5.23
C GLY A 135 17.29 0.52 4.22
N TRP A 136 17.33 -0.19 3.08
CA TRP A 136 18.27 0.12 1.99
C TRP A 136 18.04 1.53 1.45
N THR A 137 16.78 1.90 1.21
CA THR A 137 16.48 3.24 0.69
C THR A 137 16.88 4.36 1.67
N LEU A 138 16.73 4.15 2.98
CA LEU A 138 17.14 5.12 3.99
C LEU A 138 18.66 5.24 4.10
N GLU A 139 19.39 4.13 4.00
CA GLU A 139 20.86 4.18 3.92
C GLU A 139 21.32 4.95 2.67
N TYR A 140 20.73 4.68 1.51
CA TYR A 140 21.08 5.38 0.27
C TYR A 140 20.70 6.87 0.34
N LEU A 141 19.60 7.21 1.02
CA LEU A 141 19.25 8.60 1.29
C LEU A 141 20.30 9.27 2.20
N TYR A 142 20.72 8.60 3.27
CA TYR A 142 21.76 9.09 4.17
C TYR A 142 23.11 9.29 3.45
N GLN A 143 23.52 8.32 2.62
CA GLN A 143 24.73 8.44 1.82
C GLN A 143 24.63 9.55 0.77
N SER A 144 23.45 9.78 0.20
CA SER A 144 23.23 10.91 -0.73
C SER A 144 23.39 12.26 -0.02
N LEU A 145 22.84 12.40 1.19
CA LEU A 145 22.90 13.63 1.98
C LEU A 145 24.31 13.91 2.53
N THR A 146 25.08 12.86 2.83
CA THR A 146 26.46 12.96 3.33
C THR A 146 27.50 13.00 2.22
N ASN A 147 27.06 13.06 0.95
CA ASN A 147 27.93 13.04 -0.23
C ASN A 147 28.83 11.79 -0.32
N GLY A 148 28.36 10.66 0.23
CA GLY A 148 29.10 9.40 0.32
C GLY A 148 29.33 8.69 -1.03
N PHE A 149 28.65 9.13 -2.09
CA PHE A 149 28.79 8.61 -3.45
C PHE A 149 29.80 9.38 -4.32
N ALA A 150 30.32 10.50 -3.84
CA ALA A 150 31.22 11.33 -4.63
C ALA A 150 32.50 10.59 -5.02
N GLY A 151 32.82 10.58 -6.32
CA GLY A 151 34.04 9.98 -6.85
C GLY A 151 34.07 8.45 -6.84
N LYS A 152 32.93 7.78 -6.60
CA LYS A 152 32.86 6.32 -6.58
C LYS A 152 32.51 5.72 -7.94
N ASP A 153 33.14 4.61 -8.28
CA ASP A 153 32.81 3.81 -9.46
C ASP A 153 31.71 2.76 -9.16
N ALA A 154 31.25 2.07 -10.19
CA ALA A 154 30.17 1.09 -10.06
C ALA A 154 30.53 -0.10 -9.15
N ALA A 155 31.78 -0.56 -9.17
CA ALA A 155 32.24 -1.69 -8.35
C ALA A 155 32.30 -1.31 -6.86
N GLN A 156 32.70 -0.08 -6.57
CA GLN A 156 32.68 0.48 -5.22
C GLN A 156 31.26 0.63 -4.68
N LEU A 157 30.30 1.01 -5.52
CA LEU A 157 28.88 1.06 -5.13
C LEU A 157 28.32 -0.33 -4.78
N GLU A 158 28.67 -1.35 -5.57
CA GLU A 158 28.29 -2.74 -5.28
C GLU A 158 28.91 -3.24 -3.97
N THR A 159 30.18 -2.90 -3.73
CA THR A 159 30.88 -3.23 -2.49
C THR A 159 30.20 -2.57 -1.28
N MET A 160 29.84 -1.29 -1.38
CA MET A 160 29.11 -0.60 -0.32
C MET A 160 27.77 -1.27 0.01
N PHE A 161 27.03 -1.74 -1.01
CA PHE A 161 25.78 -2.45 -0.79
C PHE A 161 26.00 -3.81 -0.12
N THR A 162 27.05 -4.53 -0.51
CA THR A 162 27.40 -5.83 0.08
C THR A 162 27.87 -5.69 1.51
N GLU A 163 28.70 -4.70 1.81
CA GLU A 163 29.14 -4.35 3.17
C GLU A 163 27.98 -3.93 4.06
N PHE A 164 27.06 -3.13 3.53
CA PHE A 164 25.87 -2.72 4.26
C PHE A 164 25.02 -3.94 4.66
N GLN A 165 24.74 -4.83 3.71
CA GLN A 165 23.97 -6.06 3.95
C GLN A 165 24.68 -7.02 4.91
N GLY A 166 26.00 -7.10 4.82
CA GLY A 166 26.82 -7.95 5.71
C GLY A 166 27.03 -7.36 7.11
N SER A 167 26.71 -6.09 7.33
CA SER A 167 26.90 -5.45 8.62
C SER A 167 25.78 -5.81 9.61
N SER A 168 26.15 -6.16 10.84
CA SER A 168 25.17 -6.58 11.85
C SER A 168 24.35 -5.44 12.43
N PHE A 169 24.84 -4.20 12.40
CA PHE A 169 24.22 -3.08 13.11
C PHE A 169 23.41 -2.15 12.22
N ARG A 170 23.92 -1.76 11.04
CA ARG A 170 23.27 -0.72 10.21
C ARG A 170 21.88 -1.12 9.70
N PRO A 171 21.65 -2.32 9.15
CA PRO A 171 20.32 -2.75 8.71
C PRO A 171 19.30 -2.76 9.86
N ILE A 172 19.73 -3.21 11.05
CA ILE A 172 18.87 -3.25 12.24
C ILE A 172 18.52 -1.83 12.71
N LEU A 173 19.47 -0.91 12.70
CA LEU A 173 19.22 0.50 13.01
C LEU A 173 18.13 1.07 12.08
N TRP A 174 18.28 0.89 10.76
CA TRP A 174 17.30 1.38 9.80
C TRP A 174 15.95 0.70 9.89
N PHE A 175 15.91 -0.58 10.26
CA PHE A 175 14.66 -1.28 10.56
C PHE A 175 13.88 -0.56 11.67
N PHE A 176 14.52 -0.26 12.81
CA PHE A 176 13.86 0.44 13.91
C PHE A 176 13.46 1.86 13.55
N VAL A 177 14.30 2.58 12.80
CA VAL A 177 13.97 3.93 12.30
C VAL A 177 12.74 3.88 11.39
N PHE A 178 12.70 2.98 10.42
CA PHE A 178 11.58 2.84 9.50
C PHE A 178 10.29 2.42 10.21
N MET A 179 10.37 1.46 11.13
CA MET A 179 9.23 1.06 11.95
C MET A 179 8.72 2.20 12.84
N GLY A 180 9.62 3.00 13.42
CA GLY A 180 9.27 4.17 14.20
C GLY A 180 8.56 5.25 13.38
N LEU A 181 9.04 5.54 12.17
CA LEU A 181 8.39 6.47 11.24
C LEU A 181 7.00 5.97 10.83
N THR A 182 6.88 4.68 10.50
CA THR A 182 5.61 4.06 10.11
C THR A 182 4.61 4.09 11.26
N ALA A 183 5.02 3.69 12.46
CA ALA A 183 4.21 3.76 13.67
C ALA A 183 3.80 5.20 13.98
N GLY A 184 4.70 6.17 13.82
CA GLY A 184 4.42 7.59 14.00
C GLY A 184 3.29 8.08 13.08
N ILE A 185 3.32 7.71 11.80
CA ILE A 185 2.25 8.06 10.85
C ILE A 185 0.93 7.42 11.24
N ILE A 186 0.93 6.15 11.66
CA ILE A 186 -0.28 5.43 12.06
C ILE A 186 -0.87 6.03 13.34
N MET A 187 -0.04 6.39 14.33
CA MET A 187 -0.49 7.02 15.58
C MET A 187 -1.13 8.40 15.36
N MET A 188 -0.77 9.11 14.28
CA MET A 188 -1.41 10.37 13.89
C MET A 188 -2.80 10.18 13.26
N GLY A 189 -3.24 8.94 13.01
CA GLY A 189 -4.55 8.61 12.44
C GLY A 189 -4.64 8.81 10.92
N VAL A 190 -5.80 8.49 10.36
CA VAL A 190 -6.12 8.52 8.93
C VAL A 190 -6.06 9.94 8.38
N LYS A 191 -6.70 10.90 9.04
CA LYS A 191 -6.84 12.27 8.49
C LYS A 191 -5.56 13.11 8.65
N LYS A 192 -4.91 13.05 9.83
CA LYS A 192 -3.72 13.87 10.13
C LYS A 192 -2.41 13.17 9.76
N GLY A 193 -2.37 11.83 9.76
CA GLY A 193 -1.24 11.03 9.33
C GLY A 193 -1.34 10.66 7.86
N ILE A 194 -2.09 9.59 7.55
CA ILE A 194 -2.10 8.94 6.24
C ILE A 194 -2.50 9.91 5.11
N GLU A 195 -3.63 10.59 5.24
CA GLU A 195 -4.14 11.50 4.21
C GLU A 195 -3.20 12.69 3.97
N LYS A 196 -2.63 13.27 5.03
CA LYS A 196 -1.73 14.42 4.90
C LYS A 196 -0.42 14.03 4.23
N SER A 197 0.18 12.91 4.65
CA SER A 197 1.42 12.42 4.09
C SER A 197 1.26 12.03 2.62
N THR A 198 0.21 11.28 2.28
CA THR A 198 -0.04 10.83 0.89
C THR A 198 -0.31 11.98 -0.07
N LYS A 199 -1.04 13.03 0.36
CA LYS A 199 -1.25 14.24 -0.45
C LYS A 199 0.02 14.98 -0.82
N ILE A 200 1.05 14.91 0.01
CA ILE A 200 2.33 15.59 -0.20
C ILE A 200 3.31 14.68 -0.95
N MET A 201 3.43 13.43 -0.52
CA MET A 201 4.39 12.48 -1.07
C MET A 201 4.05 12.04 -2.50
N MET A 202 2.75 11.90 -2.82
CA MET A 202 2.33 11.40 -4.13
C MET A 202 2.71 12.35 -5.29
N PRO A 203 2.44 13.68 -5.22
CA PRO A 203 2.93 14.62 -6.24
C PRO A 203 4.46 14.67 -6.34
N ILE A 204 5.16 14.61 -5.20
CA ILE A 204 6.64 14.62 -5.17
C ILE A 204 7.19 13.40 -5.90
N LEU A 205 6.64 12.22 -5.64
CA LEU A 205 7.05 10.99 -6.31
C LEU A 205 6.88 11.09 -7.83
N VAL A 206 5.71 11.54 -8.29
CA VAL A 206 5.45 11.72 -9.73
C VAL A 206 6.43 12.71 -10.36
N LEU A 207 6.69 13.83 -9.69
CA LEU A 207 7.64 14.83 -10.19
C LEU A 207 9.06 14.27 -10.30
N LEU A 208 9.54 13.54 -9.29
CA LEU A 208 10.86 12.91 -9.31
C LEU A 208 10.98 11.87 -10.42
N LEU A 209 9.96 11.04 -10.60
CA LEU A 209 9.92 10.05 -11.69
C LEU A 209 9.94 10.71 -13.07
N LEU A 210 9.23 11.83 -13.25
CA LEU A 210 9.26 12.59 -14.50
C LEU A 210 10.64 13.19 -14.78
N ILE A 211 11.28 13.79 -13.77
CA ILE A 211 12.64 14.34 -13.90
C ILE A 211 13.63 13.23 -14.29
N MET A 212 13.54 12.09 -13.61
CA MET A 212 14.38 10.93 -13.93
C MET A 212 14.11 10.37 -15.32
N ALA A 213 12.85 10.28 -15.74
CA ALA A 213 12.49 9.81 -17.07
C ALA A 213 13.03 10.74 -18.16
N ILE A 214 12.84 12.06 -18.00
CA ILE A 214 13.40 13.07 -18.92
C ILE A 214 14.92 12.94 -18.97
N ARG A 215 15.59 12.83 -17.82
CA ARG A 215 17.04 12.68 -17.80
C ARG A 215 17.46 11.38 -18.50
N SER A 216 16.79 10.27 -18.23
CA SER A 216 17.07 8.95 -18.82
C SER A 216 17.00 8.99 -20.35
N VAL A 217 16.00 9.66 -20.95
CA VAL A 217 15.89 9.76 -22.42
C VAL A 217 16.92 10.69 -23.06
N THR A 218 17.53 11.60 -22.29
CA THR A 218 18.59 12.50 -22.79
C THR A 218 20.00 11.88 -22.73
N LEU A 219 20.16 10.70 -22.13
CA LEU A 219 21.45 10.02 -22.06
C LEU A 219 21.82 9.38 -23.42
N PRO A 220 23.12 9.27 -23.75
CA PRO A 220 23.57 8.54 -24.92
C PRO A 220 23.14 7.07 -24.83
N GLY A 221 22.62 6.51 -25.92
CA GLY A 221 22.12 5.13 -25.96
C GLY A 221 20.66 4.95 -25.50
N ALA A 222 19.98 6.00 -25.03
CA ALA A 222 18.60 5.89 -24.52
C ALA A 222 17.60 5.33 -25.55
N MET A 223 17.83 5.61 -26.84
CA MET A 223 16.95 5.14 -27.92
C MET A 223 16.91 3.61 -28.04
N GLU A 224 17.96 2.90 -27.63
CA GLU A 224 17.96 1.44 -27.59
C GLU A 224 17.04 0.91 -26.49
N GLY A 225 17.07 1.54 -25.30
CA GLY A 225 16.15 1.23 -24.20
C GLY A 225 14.69 1.51 -24.55
N VAL A 226 14.41 2.62 -25.23
CA VAL A 226 13.06 2.96 -25.72
C VAL A 226 12.59 1.92 -26.75
N LYS A 227 13.45 1.55 -27.71
CA LYS A 227 13.12 0.50 -28.68
C LYS A 227 12.87 -0.84 -27.99
N PHE A 228 13.67 -1.20 -26.99
CA PHE A 228 13.45 -2.43 -26.21
C PHE A 228 12.11 -2.43 -25.46
N LEU A 229 11.69 -1.27 -24.92
CA LEU A 229 10.46 -1.15 -24.15
C LEU A 229 9.18 -1.10 -25.01
N PHE A 230 9.27 -0.63 -26.26
CA PHE A 230 8.09 -0.45 -27.12
C PHE A 230 8.07 -1.30 -28.40
N LYS A 231 9.16 -1.96 -28.78
CA LYS A 231 9.17 -2.88 -29.93
C LYS A 231 8.94 -4.32 -29.45
N PRO A 232 7.73 -4.88 -29.62
CA PRO A 232 7.43 -6.23 -29.14
C PRO A 232 8.23 -7.29 -29.92
N ASP A 233 8.98 -8.10 -29.19
CA ASP A 233 9.64 -9.31 -29.70
C ASP A 233 9.03 -10.54 -29.02
N PHE A 234 8.07 -11.17 -29.70
CA PHE A 234 7.36 -12.35 -29.22
C PHE A 234 8.24 -13.61 -29.21
N SER A 235 9.41 -13.60 -29.88
CA SER A 235 10.31 -14.75 -29.90
C SER A 235 10.92 -15.05 -28.52
N LYS A 236 11.02 -14.04 -27.65
CA LYS A 236 11.56 -14.15 -26.29
C LYS A 236 10.53 -14.61 -25.26
N ILE A 237 9.26 -14.68 -25.62
CA ILE A 237 8.20 -15.12 -24.70
C ILE A 237 8.02 -16.62 -24.85
N THR A 238 8.55 -17.37 -23.88
CA THR A 238 8.09 -18.74 -23.65
C THR A 238 6.80 -18.69 -22.81
N THR A 239 5.78 -19.45 -23.19
CA THR A 239 4.43 -19.46 -22.56
C THR A 239 4.46 -19.64 -21.04
N LYS A 240 5.43 -20.42 -20.53
CA LYS A 240 5.64 -20.63 -19.08
C LYS A 240 6.29 -19.44 -18.36
N ILE A 241 7.14 -18.70 -19.05
CA ILE A 241 7.94 -17.59 -18.50
C ILE A 241 7.09 -16.32 -18.47
N GLY A 242 6.38 -16.01 -19.56
CA GLY A 242 5.47 -14.87 -19.64
C GLY A 242 4.35 -14.93 -18.61
N ALA A 243 3.69 -16.08 -18.45
CA ALA A 243 2.64 -16.24 -17.45
C ALA A 243 3.19 -16.11 -16.02
N ARG A 244 4.26 -16.84 -15.65
CA ARG A 244 4.81 -16.81 -14.28
C ARG A 244 5.36 -15.44 -13.90
N GLY A 245 6.08 -14.78 -14.81
CA GLY A 245 6.57 -13.42 -14.60
C GLY A 245 5.41 -12.44 -14.41
N THR A 246 4.36 -12.55 -15.24
CA THR A 246 3.19 -11.69 -15.17
C THR A 246 2.41 -11.91 -13.87
N TRP A 247 2.20 -13.16 -13.47
CA TRP A 247 1.57 -13.49 -12.20
C TRP A 247 2.37 -12.97 -11.00
N THR A 248 3.70 -13.10 -11.03
CA THR A 248 4.54 -12.62 -9.93
C THR A 248 4.47 -11.10 -9.82
N VAL A 249 4.50 -10.39 -10.94
CA VAL A 249 4.44 -8.92 -10.95
C VAL A 249 3.04 -8.45 -10.58
N ILE A 250 1.98 -8.96 -11.19
CA ILE A 250 0.59 -8.56 -10.88
C ILE A 250 0.25 -8.86 -9.42
N PHE A 251 0.61 -10.05 -8.93
CA PHE A 251 0.41 -10.32 -7.51
C PHE A 251 1.21 -9.32 -6.67
N PHE A 252 2.49 -9.11 -6.93
CA PHE A 252 3.31 -8.26 -6.07
C PHE A 252 2.96 -6.76 -6.14
N THR A 253 2.67 -6.22 -7.32
CA THR A 253 2.42 -4.78 -7.54
C THR A 253 0.97 -4.37 -7.31
N GLU A 254 0.01 -5.24 -7.64
CA GLU A 254 -1.41 -4.92 -7.51
C GLU A 254 -2.02 -5.62 -6.30
N TYR A 255 -1.81 -6.93 -6.15
CA TYR A 255 -2.50 -7.69 -5.09
C TYR A 255 -1.88 -7.54 -3.69
N TRP A 256 -0.56 -7.49 -3.56
CA TRP A 256 0.10 -7.51 -2.25
C TRP A 256 0.36 -6.09 -1.73
N ASP A 257 0.72 -5.13 -2.59
CA ASP A 257 0.87 -3.70 -2.23
C ASP A 257 -0.50 -2.98 -2.05
N GLY A 258 -1.52 -3.37 -2.81
CA GLY A 258 -2.84 -2.71 -2.83
C GLY A 258 -3.91 -3.32 -1.92
N ASP A 259 -4.12 -4.63 -1.94
CA ASP A 259 -5.43 -5.21 -1.59
C ASP A 259 -5.75 -5.25 -0.09
N THR A 260 -4.76 -5.59 0.75
CA THR A 260 -5.01 -5.63 2.21
C THR A 260 -5.23 -4.22 2.78
N TYR A 261 -4.56 -3.22 2.20
CA TYR A 261 -4.67 -1.83 2.62
C TYR A 261 -5.91 -1.18 2.01
N ASN A 262 -6.29 -1.47 0.76
CA ASN A 262 -7.50 -0.93 0.15
C ASN A 262 -8.75 -1.39 0.93
N LEU A 263 -8.89 -2.67 1.27
CA LEU A 263 -10.02 -3.13 2.10
C LEU A 263 -10.08 -2.38 3.45
N CYS A 264 -8.92 -2.08 4.05
CA CYS A 264 -8.80 -1.43 5.36
C CYS A 264 -8.96 0.11 5.30
N LEU A 265 -8.54 0.75 4.20
CA LEU A 265 -8.69 2.19 3.94
C LEU A 265 -10.12 2.51 3.50
N LEU A 266 -10.76 1.67 2.70
CA LEU A 266 -12.13 1.89 2.22
C LEU A 266 -13.18 1.60 3.26
N CYS A 267 -12.83 0.75 4.21
CA CYS A 267 -13.48 0.69 5.50
C CYS A 267 -13.74 2.08 6.08
N ALA A 268 -12.75 2.98 6.07
CA ALA A 268 -12.91 4.35 6.57
C ALA A 268 -13.84 5.23 5.68
N GLN A 269 -14.46 4.73 4.62
CA GLN A 269 -15.41 5.47 3.80
C GLN A 269 -16.84 5.32 4.33
N ARG A 270 -17.31 6.32 5.08
CA ARG A 270 -18.74 6.66 5.14
C ARG A 270 -18.97 7.86 4.22
N GLN A 271 -19.92 7.74 3.28
CA GLN A 271 -20.71 8.89 2.84
C GLN A 271 -21.90 9.00 3.78
#